data_AF-A0A924QTJ8-F1
#
_entry.id   AF-A0A924QTJ8-F1
#
_cell.length_a   1.000
_cell.length_b   1.000
_cell.length_c   1.000
_cell.angle_alpha   90.00
_cell.angle_beta   90.00
_cell.angle_gamma   90.00
#
_symmetry.space_group_name_H-M   'P 1'
#
loop_
_entity.id
_entity.type
_entity.pdbx_description
1 polymer ?
#
loop_
_entity_poly.entity_id
_entity_poly.type
_entity_poly.pdbx_seq_one_letter_code
_entity_poly.pdbx_strand_id
1 'polypeptide(L)' 'MKRPTVVVLDYGSGNVHSAVRALEFAGADVELTADRKKVSEADGL' A
#
# COMPACT_ATOMS: atom_id res chain seq x y z
N MET A 1 14.34 6.29 -11.63
CA MET A 1 12.95 6.73 -11.39
C MET A 1 12.60 6.37 -9.95
N LYS A 2 11.92 7.25 -9.20
CA LYS A 2 11.48 6.98 -7.82
C LYS A 2 10.31 5.98 -7.88
N ARG A 3 10.34 4.93 -7.07
CA ARG A 3 9.17 4.04 -6.91
C ARG A 3 8.13 4.77 -6.05
N PRO A 4 6.85 4.82 -6.46
CA PRO A 4 5.82 5.45 -5.66
C PRO A 4 5.57 4.64 -4.38
N THR A 5 5.48 5.33 -3.25
CA THR A 5 5.12 4.69 -1.98
C THR A 5 3.60 4.63 -1.87
N VAL A 6 3.03 3.43 -1.84
CA VAL A 6 1.59 3.18 -1.77
C VAL A 6 1.29 2.44 -0.47
N VAL A 7 0.26 2.85 0.24
CA VAL A 7 -0.16 2.20 1.49
C VAL A 7 -1.50 1.54 1.26
N VAL A 8 -1.66 0.33 1.76
CA VAL A 8 -2.93 -0.37 1.71
C VAL A 8 -3.48 -0.43 3.12
N LEU A 9 -4.72 0.03 3.30
CA LEU A 9 -5.37 -0.01 4.60
C LEU A 9 -5.64 -1.46 5.01
N ASP A 10 -5.09 -1.89 6.14
CA ASP A 10 -5.43 -3.19 6.72
C ASP A 10 -6.75 -3.09 7.49
N TYR A 11 -7.85 -3.46 6.82
CA TYR A 11 -9.17 -3.56 7.43
C TYR A 11 -9.59 -5.02 7.69
N GLY A 12 -8.64 -5.97 7.70
CA GLY A 12 -8.89 -7.37 8.03
C GLY A 12 -9.57 -8.20 6.94
N SER A 13 -9.58 -7.74 5.69
CA SER A 13 -10.17 -8.46 4.57
C SER A 13 -9.15 -9.37 3.87
N GLY A 14 -9.59 -10.56 3.44
CA GLY A 14 -8.71 -11.53 2.75
C GLY A 14 -8.18 -11.05 1.39
N ASN A 15 -8.75 -10.00 0.81
CA ASN A 15 -8.35 -9.45 -0.50
C ASN A 15 -7.15 -8.46 -0.42
N VAL A 16 -6.77 -8.02 0.78
CA VAL A 16 -5.78 -6.95 0.93
C VAL A 16 -4.38 -7.45 0.50
N HIS A 17 -4.08 -8.72 0.74
CA HIS A 17 -2.85 -9.37 0.28
C HIS A 17 -2.77 -9.52 -1.25
N SER A 18 -3.90 -9.63 -1.95
CA SER A 18 -3.90 -9.62 -3.42
C SER A 18 -3.67 -8.22 -3.99
N ALA A 19 -4.19 -7.18 -3.32
CA ALA A 19 -3.96 -5.79 -3.70
C ALA A 19 -2.48 -5.39 -3.53
N VAL A 20 -1.86 -5.75 -2.41
CA VAL A 20 -0.43 -5.51 -2.16
C VAL A 20 0.43 -6.12 -3.27
N ARG A 21 0.21 -7.40 -3.59
CA ARG A 21 0.97 -8.09 -4.66
C ARG A 21 0.79 -7.45 -6.03
N ALA A 22 -0.41 -6.99 -6.36
CA ALA A 22 -0.66 -6.31 -7.63
C ALA A 22 0.10 -4.98 -7.73
N LEU A 23 0.13 -4.21 -6.64
CA LEU A 23 0.83 -2.92 -6.57
C LEU A 23 2.36 -3.10 -6.59
N GLU A 24 2.89 -4.10 -5.90
CA GLU A 24 4.32 -4.45 -5.95
C GLU A 24 4.73 -4.85 -7.37
N PHE A 25 3.90 -5.65 -8.06
CA PHE A 25 4.13 -6.05 -9.45
C PHE A 25 4.08 -4.86 -10.42
N ALA A 26 3.25 -3.85 -10.14
CA ALA A 26 3.22 -2.59 -10.87
C ALA A 26 4.45 -1.69 -10.60
N GLY A 27 5.35 -2.10 -9.71
CA GLY A 27 6.59 -1.40 -9.40
C GLY A 27 6.50 -0.40 -8.25
N ALA A 28 5.39 -0.37 -7.50
CA ALA A 28 5.26 0.42 -6.29
C ALA A 28 6.05 -0.18 -5.12
N ASP A 29 6.36 0.66 -4.13
CA ASP A 29 6.78 0.23 -2.80
C ASP A 29 5.54 0.26 -1.89
N VAL A 30 5.14 -0.90 -1.37
CA VAL A 30 3.80 -1.08 -0.80
C VAL A 30 3.88 -1.42 0.67
N GLU A 31 3.17 -0.67 1.50
CA GLU A 31 3.06 -0.97 2.93
C GLU A 31 1.61 -1.27 3.32
N LEU A 32 1.38 -2.39 3.99
CA LEU A 32 0.10 -2.72 4.60
C LEU A 32 0.04 -2.11 6.01
N THR A 33 -0.88 -1.17 6.27
CA THR A 33 -0.94 -0.49 7.57
C THR A 33 -2.33 0.04 7.92
N ALA A 34 -2.61 0.17 9.22
CA ALA A 34 -3.76 0.92 9.74
C ALA A 34 -3.32 2.26 10.36
N ASP A 35 -2.03 2.61 10.27
CA ASP A 35 -1.50 3.86 10.81
C ASP A 35 -1.90 5.04 9.93
N ARG A 36 -2.80 5.90 10.45
CA ARG A 36 -3.26 7.12 9.78
C ARG A 36 -2.12 8.06 9.38
N LYS A 37 -1.02 8.09 10.14
CA LYS A 37 0.12 8.94 9.82
C LYS A 37 0.77 8.49 8.51
N LYS A 38 1.02 7.19 8.38
CA LYS A 38 1.61 6.60 7.17
C LYS A 38 0.71 6.74 5.95
N VAL A 39 -0.60 6.57 6.14
CA VAL A 39 -1.61 6.83 5.09
C VAL A 39 -1.54 8.27 4.57
N SER A 40 -1.26 9.24 5.44
CA SER A 40 -1.21 10.65 5.05
C SER A 40 0.11 11.06 4.37
N GLU A 41 1.19 10.31 4.59
CA GLU A 41 2.54 10.61 4.07
C GLU A 41 2.84 9.93 2.74
N ALA A 42 1.97 9.03 2.28
CA ALA A 42 2.20 8.25 1.08
C ALA A 42 1.82 8.97 -0.22
N ASP A 43 2.44 8.52 -1.32
CA ASP A 43 2.13 9.01 -2.66
C ASP A 43 0.77 8.46 -3.16
N GLY A 44 0.25 7.39 -2.55
CA GLY A 44 -1.05 6.80 -2.87
C GLY A 44 -1.62 5.86 -1.78
N LEU A 45 -2.94 5.64 -1.84
CA LEU A 45 -3.73 4.74 -0.98
C LEU A 45 -4.45 3.68 -1.83
#